data_AF-A0A7X5TG05-F1
#
_entry.id   AF-A0A7X5TG05-F1
#
_cell.length_a   1.000
_cell.length_b   1.000
_cell.length_c   1.000
_cell.angle_alpha   90.00
_cell.angle_beta   90.00
_cell.angle_gamma   90.00
#
_symmetry.space_group_name_H-M   'P 1'
#
loop_
_entity.id
_entity.type
_entity.pdbx_description
1 polymer ?
#
loop_
_entity_poly.entity_id
_entity_poly.type
_entity_poly.pdbx_seq_one_letter_code
_entity_poly.pdbx_strand_id
1 'polypeptide(L)'
;MKGYCVPRRFGWDCHGLPVETEIEKAHELSGAASIEEFGIANFNEECRKIVLRYSAEWEKTVHRMGRWVDFADTYHTMDLNFMESVWWVFKQLFEKGLVYEGYKVMPFSAHLGTPLSNFEATQDILSAIFSKFCVGKLGMRKKEKAELVHKVLNKYFPSPLIPLYHKDSYTLLIAVLLSAQCTDKRVNMVTPILF
;
A
#
# COMPACT_ATOMS: atom_id res chain seq x y z
N MET A 1 9.26 17.86 -32.78
CA MET A 1 8.28 18.79 -32.19
C MET A 1 7.14 18.97 -33.19
N LYS A 2 5.97 18.34 -32.97
CA LYS A 2 4.88 18.15 -33.97
C LYS A 2 3.81 19.26 -33.98
N GLY A 3 4.09 20.42 -33.38
CA GLY A 3 3.12 21.53 -33.31
C GLY A 3 2.02 21.40 -32.23
N TYR A 4 2.13 20.47 -31.28
CA TYR A 4 1.19 20.35 -30.17
C TYR A 4 1.52 21.29 -29.01
N CYS A 5 0.48 21.83 -28.36
CA CYS A 5 0.61 22.48 -27.05
C CYS A 5 0.64 21.39 -25.96
N VAL A 6 1.77 21.26 -25.27
CA VAL A 6 1.98 20.24 -24.24
C VAL A 6 2.41 20.94 -22.94
N PRO A 7 1.45 21.40 -22.11
CA PRO A 7 1.76 21.90 -20.77
C PRO A 7 2.31 20.75 -19.91
N ARG A 8 3.39 21.01 -19.18
CA ARG A 8 4.13 19.99 -18.43
C ARG A 8 4.31 20.45 -17.00
N ARG A 9 3.26 20.30 -16.19
CA ARG A 9 3.28 20.67 -14.77
C ARG A 9 3.93 19.57 -13.94
N PHE A 10 4.81 19.95 -13.01
CA PHE A 10 5.38 19.00 -12.05
C PHE A 10 4.45 18.85 -10.84
N GLY A 11 4.35 17.63 -10.31
CA GLY A 11 3.50 17.28 -9.18
C GLY A 11 4.30 16.62 -8.07
N TRP A 12 3.95 16.94 -6.82
CA TRP A 12 4.59 16.40 -5.63
C TRP A 12 3.62 15.56 -4.82
N ASP A 13 4.03 14.31 -4.57
CA ASP A 13 3.40 13.44 -3.59
C ASP A 13 4.01 13.71 -2.21
N CYS A 14 3.18 14.13 -1.26
CA CYS A 14 3.61 14.79 -0.02
C CYS A 14 3.07 14.11 1.24
N HIS A 15 2.19 13.12 1.10
CA HIS A 15 1.53 12.46 2.23
C HIS A 15 1.91 10.98 2.32
N GLY A 16 1.57 10.37 3.45
CA GLY A 16 1.61 8.92 3.64
C GLY A 16 2.95 8.38 4.09
N LEU A 17 3.00 7.04 4.13
CA LEU A 17 4.02 6.26 4.81
C LEU A 17 5.46 6.59 4.45
N PRO A 18 5.85 6.85 3.18
CA PRO A 18 7.24 7.14 2.86
C PRO A 18 7.79 8.38 3.57
N VAL A 19 6.99 9.44 3.69
CA VAL A 19 7.40 10.68 4.37
C VAL A 19 7.40 10.45 5.89
N GLU A 20 6.36 9.81 6.41
CA GLU A 20 6.19 9.53 7.83
C GLU A 20 7.35 8.68 8.38
N THR A 21 7.71 7.60 7.68
CA THR A 21 8.81 6.69 8.08
C THR A 21 10.17 7.39 8.12
N GLU A 22 10.42 8.36 7.23
CA GLU A 22 11.67 9.13 7.26
C GLU A 22 11.74 10.08 8.46
N ILE A 23 10.60 10.68 8.85
CA ILE A 23 10.52 11.50 10.07
C ILE A 23 10.61 10.64 11.33
N GLU A 24 9.96 9.49 11.36
CA GLU A 24 10.08 8.54 12.47
C GLU A 24 11.55 8.16 12.70
N LYS A 25 12.29 7.82 11.64
CA LYS A 25 13.74 7.54 11.75
C LYS A 25 14.54 8.76 12.22
N ALA A 26 14.25 9.95 11.70
CA ALA A 26 15.00 11.16 12.03
C ALA A 26 14.84 11.59 13.49
N HIS A 27 13.68 11.29 14.09
CA HIS A 27 13.36 11.62 15.48
C HIS A 27 13.38 10.40 16.42
N GLU A 28 13.83 9.25 15.94
CA GLU A 28 13.86 7.97 16.68
C GLU A 28 12.50 7.59 17.29
N LEU A 29 11.41 7.94 16.59
CA LEU A 29 10.05 7.60 16.97
C LEU A 29 9.75 6.16 16.53
N SER A 30 8.95 5.47 17.34
CA SER A 30 8.56 4.08 17.09
C SER A 30 7.08 3.88 17.43
N GLY A 31 6.25 3.93 16.39
CA GLY A 31 4.83 3.62 16.46
C GLY A 31 3.99 4.78 17.00
N ALA A 32 2.67 4.59 16.91
CA ALA A 32 1.67 5.64 17.12
C ALA A 32 1.78 6.35 18.48
N ALA A 33 2.02 5.62 19.57
CA ALA A 33 2.12 6.20 20.90
C ALA A 33 3.26 7.25 21.00
N SER A 34 4.41 6.97 20.40
CA SER A 34 5.54 7.91 20.39
C SER A 34 5.26 9.16 19.55
N ILE A 35 4.47 9.04 18.47
CA ILE A 35 4.04 10.17 17.64
C ILE A 35 3.05 11.04 18.41
N GLU A 36 2.13 10.42 19.15
CA GLU A 36 1.18 11.14 20.01
C GLU A 36 1.91 11.91 21.12
N GLU A 37 2.92 11.31 21.75
CA GLU A 37 3.78 11.96 22.74
C GLU A 37 4.62 13.10 22.15
N PHE A 38 5.15 12.92 20.94
CA PHE A 38 5.86 13.97 20.18
C PHE A 38 4.93 15.13 19.77
N GLY A 39 3.64 14.83 19.65
CA GLY A 39 2.58 15.75 19.25
C GLY A 39 2.32 15.70 17.75
N ILE A 40 1.08 15.35 17.38
CA ILE A 40 0.63 15.21 15.98
C ILE A 40 0.91 16.47 15.16
N ALA A 41 0.68 17.66 15.74
CA ALA A 41 0.93 18.92 15.06
C ALA A 41 2.42 19.12 14.73
N ASN A 42 3.31 18.77 15.66
CA ASN A 42 4.76 18.87 15.47
C ASN A 42 5.21 17.85 14.41
N PHE A 43 4.73 16.62 14.48
CA PHE A 43 5.04 15.56 13.52
C PHE A 43 4.65 15.94 12.09
N ASN A 44 3.43 16.45 11.91
CA ASN A 44 2.93 16.90 10.60
C ASN A 44 3.74 18.07 10.04
N GLU A 45 4.20 18.98 10.90
CA GLU A 45 5.03 20.11 10.49
C GLU A 45 6.44 19.65 10.07
N GLU A 46 7.05 18.69 10.77
CA GLU A 46 8.31 18.08 10.34
C GLU A 46 8.15 17.33 9.00
N CYS A 47 7.04 16.61 8.81
CA CYS A 47 6.70 15.99 7.52
C CYS A 47 6.59 17.02 6.39
N ARG A 48 5.98 18.18 6.66
CA ARG A 48 5.88 19.28 5.67
C ARG A 48 7.25 19.85 5.33
N LYS A 49 8.12 20.07 6.31
CA LYS A 49 9.46 20.62 6.12
C LYS A 49 10.34 19.72 5.25
N ILE A 50 10.32 18.40 5.48
CA ILE A 50 11.15 17.46 4.71
C ILE A 50 10.72 17.41 3.24
N VAL A 51 9.42 17.47 2.95
CA VAL A 51 8.89 17.51 1.58
C VAL A 51 9.36 18.78 0.85
N LEU A 52 9.27 19.95 1.49
CA LEU A 52 9.71 21.21 0.89
C LEU A 52 11.22 21.21 0.62
N ARG A 53 12.02 20.66 1.55
CA ARG A 53 13.47 20.51 1.38
C ARG A 53 13.81 19.66 0.16
N TYR A 54 13.22 18.46 0.05
CA TYR A 54 13.47 17.59 -1.09
C TYR A 54 12.97 18.16 -2.41
N SER A 55 11.86 18.89 -2.39
CA SER A 55 11.31 19.53 -3.60
C SER A 55 12.32 20.50 -4.22
N ALA A 56 12.98 21.33 -3.39
CA ALA A 56 14.00 22.27 -3.84
C ALA A 56 15.28 21.60 -4.35
N GLU A 57 15.68 20.46 -3.77
CA GLU A 57 16.84 19.68 -4.23
C GLU A 57 16.57 18.99 -5.58
N TRP A 58 15.35 18.47 -5.75
CA TRP A 58 14.91 17.83 -6.98
C TRP A 58 14.79 18.84 -8.12
N GLU A 59 14.28 20.05 -7.88
CA GLU A 59 14.21 21.10 -8.90
C GLU A 59 15.59 21.37 -9.53
N LYS A 60 16.63 21.55 -8.70
CA LYS A 60 18.01 21.73 -9.17
C LYS A 60 18.49 20.57 -10.04
N THR A 61 18.19 19.35 -9.62
CA THR A 61 18.61 18.12 -10.31
C THR A 61 17.89 17.95 -11.66
N VAL A 62 16.58 18.20 -11.69
CA VAL A 62 15.74 18.09 -12.88
C VAL A 62 16.13 19.13 -13.93
N HIS A 63 16.41 20.37 -13.49
CA HIS A 63 16.95 21.41 -14.36
C HIS A 63 18.30 21.00 -14.97
N ARG A 64 19.21 20.45 -14.16
CA ARG A 64 20.51 19.97 -14.64
C ARG A 64 20.40 18.82 -15.65
N MET A 65 19.42 17.93 -15.47
CA MET A 65 19.13 16.83 -16.40
C MET A 65 18.53 17.30 -17.73
N GLY A 66 18.10 18.56 -17.82
CA GLY A 66 17.49 19.11 -19.03
C GLY A 66 16.04 18.67 -19.25
N ARG A 67 15.36 18.18 -18.22
CA ARG A 67 13.92 17.85 -18.30
C ARG A 67 13.12 19.14 -18.29
N TRP A 68 12.45 19.42 -19.40
CA TRP A 68 11.62 20.62 -19.57
C TRP A 68 10.24 20.40 -18.94
N VAL A 69 10.07 20.88 -17.72
CA VAL A 69 8.85 20.90 -16.93
C VAL A 69 8.70 22.27 -16.26
N ASP A 70 7.46 22.63 -15.95
CA ASP A 70 7.12 23.86 -15.24
C ASP A 70 7.13 23.60 -13.72
N PHE A 71 8.01 24.32 -13.03
CA PHE A 71 8.13 24.34 -11.58
C PHE A 71 7.41 25.53 -10.92
N ALA A 72 6.96 26.51 -11.69
CA ALA A 72 6.22 27.67 -11.17
C ALA A 72 4.74 27.32 -10.93
N ASP A 73 4.11 26.59 -11.87
CA ASP A 73 2.73 26.12 -11.75
C ASP A 73 2.66 24.65 -11.29
N THR A 74 3.30 24.34 -10.16
CA THR A 74 3.29 22.97 -9.58
C THR A 74 2.05 22.73 -8.74
N TYR A 75 1.83 21.47 -8.37
CA TYR A 75 0.85 21.12 -7.35
C TYR A 75 1.50 20.23 -6.30
N HIS A 76 1.14 20.45 -5.05
CA HIS A 76 1.44 19.54 -3.95
C HIS A 76 0.16 18.89 -3.46
N THR A 77 0.22 17.60 -3.16
CA THR A 77 -0.93 16.90 -2.58
C THR A 77 -1.35 17.45 -1.20
N MET A 78 -0.45 18.20 -0.53
CA MET A 78 -0.71 18.93 0.71
C MET A 78 -1.31 20.32 0.55
N ASP A 79 -1.53 20.79 -0.70
CA ASP A 79 -2.18 22.06 -0.96
C ASP A 79 -3.68 21.98 -0.64
N LEU A 80 -4.25 23.03 -0.03
CA LEU A 80 -5.65 23.06 0.41
C LEU A 80 -6.63 22.77 -0.74
N ASN A 81 -6.42 23.39 -1.90
CA ASN A 81 -7.28 23.19 -3.07
C ASN A 81 -7.22 21.75 -3.62
N PHE A 82 -6.05 21.10 -3.50
CA PHE A 82 -5.89 19.70 -3.89
C PHE A 82 -6.65 18.79 -2.93
N MET A 83 -6.49 19.00 -1.61
CA MET A 83 -7.20 18.23 -0.59
C MET A 83 -8.72 18.41 -0.66
N GLU A 84 -9.18 19.63 -0.93
CA GLU A 84 -10.61 19.92 -1.16
C GLU A 84 -11.15 19.16 -2.38
N SER A 85 -10.36 19.09 -3.47
CA SER A 85 -10.74 18.30 -4.64
C SER A 85 -10.84 16.81 -4.31
N VAL A 86 -9.93 16.28 -3.48
CA VAL A 86 -9.99 14.87 -3.00
C VAL A 86 -11.24 14.64 -2.16
N TRP A 87 -11.58 15.55 -1.25
CA TRP A 87 -12.81 15.47 -0.44
C TRP A 87 -14.07 15.52 -1.31
N TRP A 88 -14.08 16.38 -2.32
CA TRP A 88 -15.17 16.42 -3.29
C TRP A 88 -15.31 15.08 -4.03
N VAL A 89 -14.22 14.49 -4.54
CA VAL A 89 -14.26 13.17 -5.18
C VAL A 89 -14.79 12.11 -4.23
N PHE A 90 -14.30 12.08 -2.98
CA PHE A 90 -14.74 11.13 -1.98
C PHE A 90 -16.24 11.26 -1.69
N LYS A 91 -16.74 12.50 -1.53
CA LYS A 91 -18.17 12.79 -1.37
C LYS A 91 -18.99 12.28 -2.55
N GLN A 92 -18.51 12.48 -3.79
CA GLN A 92 -19.19 11.96 -4.98
C GLN A 92 -19.25 10.44 -5.01
N LEU A 93 -18.21 9.74 -4.56
CA LEU A 93 -18.21 8.28 -4.45
C LEU A 93 -19.17 7.80 -3.36
N PHE A 94 -19.20 8.50 -2.23
CA PHE A 94 -20.09 8.21 -1.10
C PHE A 94 -21.56 8.39 -1.49
N GLU A 95 -21.92 9.52 -2.12
CA GLU A 95 -23.29 9.80 -2.60
C GLU A 95 -23.78 8.78 -3.64
N LYS A 96 -22.86 8.16 -4.38
CA LYS A 96 -23.16 7.08 -5.35
C LYS A 96 -23.23 5.68 -4.70
N GLY A 97 -23.04 5.56 -3.39
CA GLY A 97 -23.05 4.28 -2.68
C GLY A 97 -21.84 3.37 -3.02
N LEU A 98 -20.72 3.95 -3.49
CA LEU A 98 -19.50 3.21 -3.83
C LEU A 98 -18.52 3.09 -2.66
N VAL A 99 -18.78 3.80 -1.56
CA VAL A 99 -18.00 3.76 -0.31
C VAL A 99 -18.83 3.05 0.75
N TYR A 100 -18.23 2.09 1.45
CA TYR A 100 -18.84 1.37 2.55
C TYR A 100 -17.80 1.05 3.62
N GLU A 101 -18.27 0.91 4.86
CA GLU A 101 -17.48 0.38 5.97
C GLU A 101 -17.76 -1.12 6.11
N GLY A 102 -16.73 -1.91 6.43
CA GLY A 102 -16.91 -3.33 6.67
C GLY A 102 -15.69 -3.99 7.29
N TYR A 103 -15.93 -5.08 8.03
CA TYR A 103 -14.90 -5.90 8.66
C TYR A 103 -14.41 -6.98 7.69
N LYS A 104 -13.12 -6.93 7.34
CA LYS A 104 -12.49 -7.86 6.40
C LYS A 104 -11.09 -8.24 6.86
N VAL A 105 -10.65 -9.44 6.48
CA VAL A 105 -9.25 -9.82 6.61
C VAL A 105 -8.46 -9.08 5.53
N MET A 106 -7.58 -8.19 5.95
CA MET A 106 -6.75 -7.36 5.06
C MET A 106 -5.27 -7.61 5.38
N PRO A 107 -4.35 -7.42 4.41
CA PRO A 107 -2.93 -7.31 4.71
C PRO A 107 -2.71 -6.22 5.75
N PHE A 108 -1.94 -6.51 6.81
CA PHE A 108 -1.73 -5.60 7.93
C PHE A 108 -0.25 -5.48 8.24
N SER A 109 0.26 -4.26 8.32
CA SER A 109 1.63 -4.00 8.75
C SER A 109 1.68 -3.89 10.27
N ALA A 110 2.25 -4.89 10.94
CA ALA A 110 2.43 -4.86 12.40
C ALA A 110 3.38 -3.75 12.87
N HIS A 111 4.29 -3.31 11.99
CA HIS A 111 5.20 -2.21 12.29
C HIS A 111 4.49 -0.86 12.24
N LEU A 112 3.66 -0.64 11.21
CA LEU A 112 2.97 0.63 10.98
C LEU A 112 1.60 0.70 11.69
N GLY A 113 1.09 -0.44 12.19
CA GLY A 113 -0.21 -0.51 12.86
C GLY A 113 -1.42 -0.25 11.95
N THR A 114 -1.25 -0.33 10.63
CA THR A 114 -2.28 0.06 9.65
C THR A 114 -2.54 -1.05 8.62
N PRO A 115 -3.80 -1.23 8.16
CA PRO A 115 -4.10 -2.08 7.01
C PRO A 115 -3.48 -1.51 5.72
N LEU A 116 -2.99 -2.40 4.86
CA LEU A 116 -2.43 -2.05 3.56
C LEU A 116 -3.41 -2.41 2.44
N SER A 117 -3.33 -1.67 1.34
CA SER A 117 -4.03 -2.03 0.11
C SER A 117 -3.41 -3.29 -0.53
N ASN A 118 -4.19 -3.97 -1.38
CA ASN A 118 -3.71 -5.17 -2.09
C ASN A 118 -2.48 -4.85 -2.96
N PHE A 119 -2.41 -3.66 -3.54
CA PHE A 119 -1.29 -3.24 -4.39
C PHE A 119 -0.01 -3.02 -3.56
N GLU A 120 -0.10 -2.34 -2.41
CA GLU A 120 1.04 -2.15 -1.51
C GLU A 120 1.55 -3.47 -0.96
N ALA A 121 0.65 -4.36 -0.56
CA ALA A 121 1.03 -5.70 -0.12
C ALA A 121 1.78 -6.46 -1.22
N THR A 122 1.36 -6.33 -2.48
CA THR A 122 2.01 -7.02 -3.60
C THR A 122 3.36 -6.41 -3.99
N GLN A 123 3.52 -5.09 -3.83
CA GLN A 123 4.79 -4.39 -4.10
C GLN A 123 5.93 -4.92 -3.22
N ASP A 124 5.67 -5.21 -1.95
CA ASP A 124 6.67 -5.75 -1.02
C ASP A 124 6.76 -7.28 -1.01
N ILE A 125 5.73 -8.00 -1.44
CA ILE A 125 5.79 -9.47 -1.53
C ILE A 125 6.92 -9.92 -2.47
N LEU A 126 7.22 -9.19 -3.55
CA LEU A 126 8.33 -9.54 -4.44
C LEU A 126 9.70 -9.35 -3.79
N SER A 127 9.89 -8.33 -2.96
CA SER A 127 11.17 -8.08 -2.26
C SER A 127 11.37 -9.05 -1.09
N ALA A 128 10.30 -9.33 -0.34
CA ALA A 128 10.31 -10.22 0.81
C ALA A 128 10.38 -11.71 0.42
N ILE A 129 9.74 -12.15 -0.67
CA ILE A 129 9.86 -13.52 -1.17
C ILE A 129 11.30 -13.79 -1.63
N PHE A 130 11.94 -12.87 -2.37
CA PHE A 130 13.33 -13.05 -2.79
C PHE A 130 14.30 -13.04 -1.61
N SER A 131 14.08 -12.19 -0.61
CA SER A 131 14.94 -12.12 0.58
C SER A 131 14.76 -13.32 1.53
N LYS A 132 13.52 -13.76 1.80
CA LYS A 132 13.26 -14.87 2.75
C LYS A 132 13.31 -16.28 2.15
N PHE A 133 13.20 -16.47 0.83
CA PHE A 133 13.52 -17.79 0.24
C PHE A 133 15.02 -18.07 0.20
N CYS A 134 15.86 -17.04 0.30
CA CYS A 134 17.32 -17.18 0.37
C CYS A 134 17.89 -17.28 1.79
N VAL A 135 17.10 -17.06 2.85
CA VAL A 135 17.57 -17.30 4.23
C VAL A 135 17.00 -18.62 4.76
N GLY A 136 17.69 -19.69 4.41
CA GLY A 136 17.48 -20.99 5.01
C GLY A 136 17.69 -20.95 6.52
N LYS A 137 16.68 -21.36 7.30
CA LYS A 137 16.98 -22.18 8.47
C LYS A 137 17.67 -23.44 7.94
N LEU A 138 18.97 -23.55 8.18
CA LEU A 138 19.81 -24.68 7.84
C LEU A 138 19.14 -26.00 8.29
N GLY A 139 18.96 -26.94 7.36
CA GLY A 139 18.74 -28.36 7.66
C GLY A 139 17.36 -28.95 7.35
N MET A 140 16.27 -28.17 7.26
CA MET A 140 14.94 -28.75 7.03
C MET A 140 14.61 -28.92 5.54
N ARG A 141 14.16 -30.12 5.16
CA ARG A 141 13.61 -30.38 3.82
C ARG A 141 12.28 -29.64 3.65
N LYS A 142 11.90 -29.33 2.41
CA LYS A 142 10.65 -28.62 2.08
C LYS A 142 9.42 -29.26 2.72
N LYS A 143 9.37 -30.59 2.78
CA LYS A 143 8.28 -31.37 3.39
C LYS A 143 8.13 -31.11 4.90
N GLU A 144 9.24 -31.09 5.63
CA GLU A 144 9.25 -30.90 7.09
C GLU A 144 8.81 -29.47 7.48
N LYS A 145 9.17 -28.48 6.64
CA LYS A 145 8.70 -27.09 6.84
C LYS A 145 7.18 -26.99 6.64
N ALA A 146 6.64 -27.64 5.61
CA ALA A 146 5.21 -27.65 5.35
C ALA A 146 4.42 -28.30 6.50
N GLU A 147 4.92 -29.42 7.03
CA GLU A 147 4.31 -30.12 8.17
C GLU A 147 4.27 -29.25 9.43
N LEU A 148 5.35 -28.51 9.72
CA LEU A 148 5.39 -27.59 10.86
C LEU A 148 4.37 -26.45 10.72
N VAL A 149 4.27 -25.86 9.52
CA VAL A 149 3.29 -24.80 9.23
C VAL A 149 1.87 -25.32 9.41
N HIS A 150 1.55 -26.51 8.87
CA HIS A 150 0.24 -27.13 9.07
C HIS A 150 -0.08 -27.37 10.55
N LYS A 151 0.88 -27.84 11.34
CA LYS A 151 0.69 -28.08 12.78
C LYS A 151 0.37 -26.79 13.55
N VAL A 152 1.05 -25.70 13.22
CA VAL A 152 0.80 -24.39 13.84
C VAL A 152 -0.57 -23.84 13.43
N LEU A 153 -0.89 -23.88 12.14
CA LEU A 153 -2.16 -23.38 11.63
C LEU A 153 -3.35 -24.14 12.21
N ASN A 154 -3.29 -25.48 12.30
CA ASN A 154 -4.36 -26.28 12.88
C ASN A 154 -4.59 -26.01 14.38
N LYS A 155 -3.55 -25.61 15.12
CA LYS A 155 -3.67 -25.26 16.55
C LYS A 155 -4.45 -23.95 16.75
N TYR A 156 -4.16 -22.95 15.92
CA TYR A 156 -4.75 -21.61 16.08
C TYR A 156 -6.03 -21.41 15.27
N PHE A 157 -6.19 -22.15 14.17
CA PHE A 157 -7.32 -22.07 13.25
C PHE A 157 -7.84 -23.48 12.96
N PRO A 158 -8.54 -24.12 13.92
CA PRO A 158 -9.00 -25.51 13.78
C PRO A 158 -10.16 -25.68 12.77
N SER A 159 -10.87 -24.59 12.44
CA SER A 159 -11.92 -24.58 11.41
C SER A 159 -11.94 -23.20 10.74
N PRO A 160 -10.94 -22.90 9.90
CA PRO A 160 -10.92 -21.64 9.19
C PRO A 160 -12.05 -21.65 8.17
N LEU A 161 -12.94 -20.66 8.25
CA LEU A 161 -13.90 -20.41 7.19
C LEU A 161 -13.09 -20.05 5.94
N ILE A 162 -13.14 -20.91 4.92
CA ILE A 162 -12.53 -20.60 3.63
C ILE A 162 -13.54 -19.71 2.90
N PRO A 163 -13.22 -18.42 2.66
CA PRO A 163 -14.16 -17.48 2.06
C PRO A 163 -14.43 -17.81 0.58
N LEU A 164 -13.59 -18.66 -0.05
CA LEU A 164 -13.68 -19.04 -1.45
C LEU A 164 -14.23 -20.45 -1.64
N TYR A 165 -15.31 -20.58 -2.41
CA TYR A 165 -15.86 -21.87 -2.81
C TYR A 165 -14.94 -22.54 -3.84
N HIS A 166 -14.55 -23.78 -3.56
CA HIS A 166 -13.69 -24.59 -4.40
C HIS A 166 -14.04 -26.07 -4.24
N LYS A 167 -13.79 -26.87 -5.28
CA LYS A 167 -14.04 -28.32 -5.28
C LYS A 167 -12.77 -29.13 -4.99
N ASP A 168 -11.61 -28.57 -5.35
CA ASP A 168 -10.30 -29.19 -5.26
C ASP A 168 -9.19 -28.12 -5.16
N SER A 169 -7.93 -28.56 -5.04
CA SER A 169 -6.78 -27.65 -4.92
C SER A 169 -6.54 -26.78 -6.17
N TYR A 170 -6.95 -27.23 -7.36
CA TYR A 170 -6.78 -26.50 -8.61
C TYR A 170 -7.80 -25.35 -8.69
N THR A 171 -9.06 -25.63 -8.42
CA THR A 171 -10.12 -24.62 -8.33
C THR A 171 -9.88 -23.61 -7.22
N LEU A 172 -9.27 -24.02 -6.09
CA LEU A 172 -8.83 -23.09 -5.05
C LEU A 172 -7.71 -22.16 -5.53
N LEU A 173 -6.70 -22.69 -6.24
CA LEU A 173 -5.63 -21.87 -6.80
C LEU A 173 -6.19 -20.81 -7.77
N ILE A 174 -7.12 -21.20 -8.64
CA ILE A 174 -7.75 -20.26 -9.57
C ILE A 174 -8.62 -19.24 -8.83
N ALA A 175 -9.40 -19.65 -7.83
CA ALA A 175 -10.17 -18.73 -7.00
C ALA A 175 -9.28 -17.70 -6.29
N VAL A 176 -8.13 -18.12 -5.76
CA VAL A 176 -7.16 -17.22 -5.10
C VAL A 176 -6.52 -16.25 -6.10
N LEU A 177 -6.23 -16.70 -7.32
CA LEU A 177 -5.73 -15.81 -8.38
C LEU A 177 -6.78 -14.76 -8.77
N LEU A 178 -8.05 -15.15 -8.85
CA LEU A 178 -9.16 -14.24 -9.16
C LEU A 178 -9.48 -13.29 -8.00
N SER A 179 -9.30 -13.73 -6.75
CA SER A 179 -9.53 -12.89 -5.56
C SER A 179 -8.51 -11.77 -5.42
N ALA A 180 -7.34 -11.90 -6.05
CA ALA A 180 -6.40 -10.79 -6.18
C ALA A 180 -6.99 -9.61 -7.01
N GLN A 181 -7.95 -9.87 -7.89
CA GLN A 181 -8.53 -8.87 -8.80
C GLN A 181 -9.95 -8.42 -8.43
N CYS A 182 -10.67 -9.17 -7.59
CA CYS A 182 -12.05 -8.86 -7.23
C CYS A 182 -12.47 -9.47 -5.88
N THR A 183 -13.56 -8.97 -5.29
CA THR A 183 -14.05 -9.44 -3.99
C THR A 183 -14.37 -10.93 -3.99
N ASP A 184 -14.17 -11.63 -2.86
CA ASP A 184 -14.51 -13.04 -2.67
C ASP A 184 -15.93 -13.40 -3.13
N LYS A 185 -16.91 -12.51 -2.93
CA LYS A 185 -18.29 -12.70 -3.41
C LYS A 185 -18.36 -12.82 -4.94
N ARG A 186 -17.63 -11.97 -5.68
CA ARG A 186 -17.57 -12.04 -7.15
C ARG A 186 -16.81 -13.28 -7.61
N VAL A 187 -15.71 -13.62 -6.95
CA VAL A 187 -14.96 -14.85 -7.24
C VAL A 187 -15.86 -16.07 -7.07
N ASN A 188 -16.59 -16.16 -5.95
CA ASN A 188 -17.52 -17.24 -5.68
C ASN A 188 -18.68 -17.36 -6.67
N MET A 189 -19.06 -16.25 -7.32
CA MET A 189 -20.05 -16.29 -8.41
C MET A 189 -19.45 -16.78 -9.73
N VAL A 190 -18.17 -16.50 -9.99
CA VAL A 190 -17.52 -16.74 -11.29
C VAL A 190 -16.81 -18.09 -11.34
N THR A 191 -16.13 -18.50 -10.27
CA THR A 191 -15.35 -19.73 -10.24
C THR A 191 -16.17 -20.99 -10.55
N PRO A 192 -17.42 -21.16 -10.07
CA PRO A 192 -18.25 -22.30 -10.45
C PRO A 192 -18.70 -22.30 -11.92
N ILE A 193 -18.67 -21.16 -12.60
CA ILE A 193 -19.01 -21.04 -14.03
C ILE A 193 -17.79 -21.39 -14.89
N LEU A 194 -16.58 -21.12 -14.40
CA LEU A 194 -15.33 -21.46 -15.08
C LEU A 194 -15.00 -22.97 -15.04
N PHE A 195 -15.56 -23.74 -14.09
CA PHE A 195 -15.29 -25.17 -13.86
C PHE A 195 -16.49 -26.00 -13.35
#